data_AF-A0A843L8P8-F1
#
_entry.id   AF-A0A843L8P8-F1
#
_cell.length_a   1.000
_cell.length_b   1.000
_cell.length_c   1.000
_cell.angle_alpha   90.00
_cell.angle_beta   90.00
_cell.angle_gamma   90.00
#
_symmetry.space_group_name_H-M   'P 1'
#
loop_
_entity.id
_entity.type
_entity.pdbx_description
1 polymer ?
#
loop_
_entity_poly.entity_id
_entity_poly.type
_entity_poly.pdbx_seq_one_letter_code
_entity_poly.pdbx_strand_id
1 'polypeptide(L)'
;MIDTRIIVEGVSDVETLSKAIQDLALGSEFGVTISAIIPTTNVEIAKKSTVGSDIVLVATDADRPGRDLSERLFEELKGKDILIEKIKFPKGHTVENADISLISKEIKNSLIRIGLKSLKSIDSSIEKDKFISSLEKEIYSLKIENQDIKKKNDSLEQTLEGFVSEKELVNSLESTLDRINVEKNEIELENSELKKEINSKEYKISELEVRYRDLEAKILNIYDLQSYWAKVSNDSSPKVNEIIKAIEILGLDRIEASDDFIVAPSEESVYKVLKLIKMGRELTKN
;
A
#
# COMPACT_ATOMS: atom_id res chain seq x y z
N MET A 1 -32.19 3.42 -53.79
CA MET A 1 -31.99 3.70 -55.23
C MET A 1 -30.84 4.69 -55.31
N ILE A 2 -29.89 4.46 -56.22
CA ILE A 2 -28.70 5.30 -56.37
C ILE A 2 -29.10 6.60 -57.08
N ASP A 3 -28.80 7.75 -56.49
CA ASP A 3 -29.10 9.07 -57.05
C ASP A 3 -28.07 9.45 -58.13
N THR A 4 -28.53 9.61 -59.37
CA THR A 4 -27.71 10.02 -60.51
C THR A 4 -28.15 11.37 -61.04
N ARG A 5 -27.19 12.26 -61.26
CA ARG A 5 -27.42 13.55 -61.94
C ARG A 5 -26.59 13.64 -63.20
N ILE A 6 -27.14 14.26 -64.23
CA ILE A 6 -26.45 14.45 -65.52
C ILE A 6 -26.17 15.93 -65.73
N ILE A 7 -24.93 16.30 -66.00
CA ILE A 7 -24.57 17.67 -66.41
C ILE A 7 -24.51 17.71 -67.94
N VAL A 8 -25.14 18.72 -68.52
CA VAL A 8 -25.19 18.98 -69.97
C VAL A 8 -24.85 20.43 -70.25
N GLU A 9 -24.53 20.76 -71.50
CA GLU A 9 -24.09 22.12 -71.88
C GLU A 9 -25.27 23.08 -72.04
N GLY A 10 -26.35 22.61 -72.67
CA GLY A 10 -27.49 23.42 -73.06
C GLY A 10 -28.85 22.82 -72.68
N VAL A 11 -29.89 23.64 -72.80
CA VAL A 11 -31.29 23.23 -72.53
C VAL A 11 -31.81 22.27 -73.60
N SER A 12 -31.32 22.39 -74.83
CA SER A 12 -31.60 21.48 -75.95
C SER A 12 -31.15 20.04 -75.66
N ASP A 13 -29.97 19.88 -75.05
CA ASP A 13 -29.45 18.57 -74.63
C ASP A 13 -30.36 17.87 -73.62
N VAL A 14 -31.03 18.66 -72.75
CA VAL A 14 -31.95 18.16 -71.72
C VAL A 14 -33.11 17.43 -72.38
N GLU A 15 -33.68 17.98 -73.45
CA GLU A 15 -34.82 17.36 -74.14
C GLU A 15 -34.42 16.01 -74.75
N THR A 16 -33.28 15.98 -75.45
CA THR A 16 -32.79 14.76 -76.11
C THR A 16 -32.42 13.68 -75.10
N LEU A 17 -31.72 14.04 -74.02
CA LEU A 17 -31.41 13.10 -72.93
C LEU A 17 -32.65 12.62 -72.19
N SER A 18 -33.62 13.51 -71.92
CA SER A 18 -34.87 13.12 -71.27
C SER A 18 -35.63 12.07 -72.08
N LYS A 19 -35.70 12.23 -73.41
CA LYS A 19 -36.30 11.22 -74.30
C LYS A 19 -35.52 9.91 -74.26
N ALA A 20 -34.20 9.96 -74.33
CA ALA A 20 -33.33 8.79 -74.26
C ALA A 20 -33.42 8.04 -72.92
N ILE A 21 -33.77 8.72 -71.83
CA ILE A 21 -33.92 8.14 -70.49
C ILE A 21 -35.30 7.52 -70.28
N GLN A 22 -36.37 8.09 -70.86
CA GLN A 22 -37.73 7.58 -70.68
C GLN A 22 -37.89 6.12 -71.11
N ASP A 23 -37.18 5.73 -72.17
CA ASP A 23 -37.19 4.36 -72.70
C ASP A 23 -36.25 3.40 -71.93
N LEU A 24 -35.53 3.90 -70.92
CA LEU A 24 -34.60 3.11 -70.12
C LEU A 24 -35.23 2.67 -68.80
N ALA A 25 -35.25 1.36 -68.56
CA ALA A 25 -35.65 0.77 -67.29
C ALA A 25 -34.53 0.87 -66.21
N LEU A 26 -33.96 2.06 -65.98
CA LEU A 26 -32.78 2.27 -65.12
C LEU A 26 -33.01 1.83 -63.66
N GLY A 27 -34.22 2.04 -63.14
CA GLY A 27 -34.57 1.67 -61.77
C GLY A 27 -34.55 0.16 -61.54
N SER A 28 -35.09 -0.63 -62.47
CA SER A 28 -35.14 -2.10 -62.35
C SER A 28 -33.87 -2.79 -62.82
N GLU A 29 -33.21 -2.27 -63.87
CA GLU A 29 -31.99 -2.88 -64.43
C GLU A 29 -30.73 -2.52 -63.63
N PHE A 30 -30.64 -1.29 -63.13
CA PHE A 30 -29.42 -0.76 -62.50
C PHE A 30 -29.62 -0.28 -61.06
N GLY A 31 -30.87 -0.22 -60.55
CA GLY A 31 -31.14 0.34 -59.22
C GLY A 31 -30.90 1.85 -59.13
N VAL A 32 -30.85 2.53 -60.28
CA VAL A 32 -30.46 3.94 -60.44
C VAL A 32 -31.68 4.80 -60.74
N THR A 33 -31.68 6.03 -60.20
CA THR A 33 -32.65 7.08 -60.54
C THR A 33 -31.91 8.27 -61.10
N ILE A 34 -32.35 8.81 -62.22
CA ILE A 34 -31.87 10.11 -62.69
C ILE A 34 -32.75 11.18 -62.04
N SER A 35 -32.24 11.86 -61.02
CA SER A 35 -33.00 12.88 -60.28
C SER A 35 -32.97 14.25 -60.94
N ALA A 36 -31.91 14.56 -61.70
CA ALA A 36 -31.76 15.84 -62.36
C ALA A 36 -30.89 15.76 -63.62
N ILE A 37 -31.25 16.57 -64.62
CA ILE A 37 -30.40 16.95 -65.74
C ILE A 37 -30.13 18.45 -65.61
N ILE A 38 -28.86 18.83 -65.51
CA ILE A 38 -28.41 20.17 -65.11
C ILE A 38 -27.76 20.83 -66.34
N PRO A 39 -28.45 21.76 -67.04
CA PRO A 39 -27.88 22.47 -68.17
C PRO A 39 -26.99 23.63 -67.70
N THR A 40 -25.68 23.39 -67.60
CA THR A 40 -24.71 24.40 -67.19
C THR A 40 -23.32 24.14 -67.76
N THR A 41 -22.70 25.20 -68.26
CA THR A 41 -21.26 25.25 -68.57
C THR A 41 -20.43 25.84 -67.44
N ASN A 42 -21.09 26.34 -66.38
CA ASN A 42 -20.44 26.89 -65.20
C ASN A 42 -20.15 25.79 -64.16
N VAL A 43 -18.85 25.60 -63.87
CA VAL A 43 -18.35 24.57 -62.95
C VAL A 43 -18.83 24.78 -61.51
N GLU A 44 -18.95 26.01 -61.03
CA GLU A 44 -19.44 26.30 -59.68
C GLU A 44 -20.91 25.93 -59.50
N ILE A 45 -21.72 26.18 -60.54
CA ILE A 45 -23.13 25.79 -60.56
C ILE A 45 -23.24 24.27 -60.60
N ALA A 46 -22.44 23.60 -61.44
CA ALA A 46 -22.36 22.14 -61.49
C ALA A 46 -22.04 21.56 -60.11
N LYS A 47 -20.97 22.05 -59.47
CA LYS A 47 -20.51 21.60 -58.16
C LYS A 47 -21.57 21.69 -57.08
N LYS A 48 -22.27 22.83 -56.99
CA LYS A 48 -23.38 23.00 -56.03
C LYS A 48 -24.57 22.10 -56.35
N SER A 49 -24.87 21.95 -57.64
CA SER A 49 -26.03 21.18 -58.12
C SER A 49 -25.84 19.66 -58.04
N THR A 50 -24.59 19.19 -57.91
CA THR A 50 -24.27 17.76 -57.74
C THR A 50 -24.04 17.36 -56.29
N VAL A 51 -24.15 18.27 -55.33
CA VAL A 51 -24.00 17.92 -53.90
C VAL A 51 -25.09 16.92 -53.49
N GLY A 52 -24.67 15.83 -52.86
CA GLY A 52 -25.56 14.78 -52.36
C GLY A 52 -26.04 13.77 -53.39
N SER A 53 -25.59 13.84 -54.65
CA SER A 53 -25.78 12.73 -55.60
C SER A 53 -24.72 11.66 -55.43
N ASP A 54 -25.09 10.39 -55.58
CA ASP A 54 -24.13 9.28 -55.55
C ASP A 54 -23.28 9.24 -56.84
N ILE A 55 -23.92 9.55 -57.98
CA ILE A 55 -23.32 9.49 -59.32
C ILE A 55 -23.55 10.80 -60.07
N VAL A 56 -22.51 11.27 -60.76
CA VAL A 56 -22.59 12.36 -61.74
C VAL A 56 -22.15 11.86 -63.11
N LEU A 57 -23.02 12.00 -64.10
CA LEU A 57 -22.67 11.77 -65.50
C LEU A 57 -22.44 13.12 -66.20
N VAL A 58 -21.33 13.25 -66.91
CA VAL A 58 -21.01 14.44 -67.69
C VAL A 58 -21.27 14.15 -69.16
N ALA A 59 -22.26 14.82 -69.73
CA ALA A 59 -22.72 14.67 -71.11
C ALA A 59 -22.48 15.96 -71.89
N THR A 60 -21.22 16.15 -72.29
CA THR A 60 -20.75 17.26 -73.13
C THR A 60 -20.62 16.84 -74.57
N ASP A 61 -20.59 17.81 -75.47
CA ASP A 61 -20.35 17.56 -76.89
C ASP A 61 -18.99 16.92 -77.17
N ALA A 62 -18.90 16.24 -78.32
CA ALA A 62 -17.68 15.55 -78.77
C ALA A 62 -16.65 16.48 -79.43
N ASP A 63 -16.92 17.79 -79.46
CA ASP A 63 -16.06 18.82 -80.04
C ASP A 63 -14.94 19.24 -79.06
N ARG A 64 -14.16 20.28 -79.40
CA ARG A 64 -13.05 20.74 -78.56
C ARG A 64 -13.56 21.49 -77.30
N PRO A 65 -14.47 22.48 -77.40
CA PRO A 65 -15.10 23.12 -76.25
C PRO A 65 -15.72 22.14 -75.24
N GLY A 66 -16.51 21.16 -75.70
CA GLY A 66 -17.17 20.21 -74.82
C GLY A 66 -16.17 19.26 -74.13
N ARG A 67 -15.07 18.89 -74.80
CA ARG A 67 -13.98 18.14 -74.16
C ARG A 67 -13.29 18.95 -73.07
N ASP A 68 -12.94 20.20 -73.34
CA ASP A 68 -12.27 21.07 -72.38
C ASP A 68 -13.17 21.32 -71.15
N LEU A 69 -14.48 21.52 -71.36
CA LEU A 69 -15.47 21.63 -70.29
C LEU A 69 -15.58 20.35 -69.46
N SER A 70 -15.65 19.20 -70.13
CA SER A 70 -15.71 17.91 -69.47
C SER A 70 -14.48 17.66 -68.60
N GLU A 71 -13.27 17.95 -69.08
CA GLU A 71 -12.05 17.78 -68.28
C GLU A 71 -12.06 18.68 -67.04
N ARG A 72 -12.47 19.94 -67.19
CA ARG A 72 -12.61 20.88 -66.06
C ARG A 72 -13.63 20.41 -65.03
N LEU A 73 -14.80 19.95 -65.47
CA LEU A 73 -15.83 19.38 -64.58
C LEU A 73 -15.30 18.14 -63.87
N PHE A 74 -14.55 17.29 -64.57
CA PHE A 74 -13.98 16.09 -63.97
C PHE A 74 -12.99 16.39 -62.85
N GLU A 75 -12.06 17.32 -63.07
CA GLU A 75 -11.07 17.68 -62.05
C GLU A 75 -11.72 18.36 -60.83
N GLU A 76 -12.67 19.27 -61.07
CA GLU A 76 -13.30 20.06 -60.00
C GLU A 76 -14.37 19.30 -59.20
N LEU A 77 -14.98 18.28 -59.80
CA LEU A 77 -15.97 17.42 -59.15
C LEU A 77 -15.36 16.13 -58.57
N LYS A 78 -14.05 15.93 -58.72
CA LYS A 78 -13.32 14.78 -58.16
C LYS A 78 -13.21 14.90 -56.64
N GLY A 79 -14.28 14.51 -55.94
CA GLY A 79 -14.37 14.44 -54.48
C GLY A 79 -14.44 12.99 -53.97
N LYS A 80 -14.25 12.79 -52.67
CA LYS A 80 -14.23 11.46 -52.05
C LYS A 80 -15.58 10.74 -52.04
N ASP A 81 -16.68 11.45 -52.32
CA ASP A 81 -18.03 10.95 -52.05
C ASP A 81 -18.97 10.96 -53.28
N ILE A 82 -18.46 11.25 -54.49
CA ILE A 82 -19.26 11.25 -55.73
C ILE A 82 -18.53 10.47 -56.82
N LEU A 83 -19.22 9.51 -57.45
CA LEU A 83 -18.70 8.79 -58.61
C LEU A 83 -19.00 9.57 -59.90
N ILE A 84 -17.95 9.99 -60.62
CA ILE A 84 -18.08 10.76 -61.85
C ILE A 84 -17.66 9.96 -63.10
N GLU A 85 -18.46 10.02 -64.16
CA GLU A 85 -18.17 9.39 -65.45
C GLU A 85 -18.67 10.22 -66.63
N LYS A 86 -18.03 10.05 -67.78
CA LYS A 86 -18.34 10.79 -69.00
C LYS A 86 -19.24 9.94 -69.87
N ILE A 87 -20.27 10.53 -70.43
CA ILE A 87 -21.04 9.95 -71.53
C ILE A 87 -20.27 10.21 -72.83
N LYS A 88 -19.87 9.14 -73.53
CA LYS A 88 -19.02 9.23 -74.72
C LYS A 88 -19.84 9.24 -76.01
N PHE A 89 -20.07 10.43 -76.57
CA PHE A 89 -20.72 10.55 -77.88
C PHE A 89 -19.74 10.26 -79.04
N PRO A 90 -20.21 9.69 -80.17
CA PRO A 90 -19.41 9.50 -81.37
C PRO A 90 -18.85 10.83 -81.92
N LYS A 91 -17.65 10.79 -82.51
CA LYS A 91 -17.02 12.00 -83.09
C LYS A 91 -17.92 12.62 -84.18
N GLY A 92 -18.06 13.94 -84.14
CA GLY A 92 -18.87 14.70 -85.11
C GLY A 92 -20.37 14.75 -84.82
N HIS A 93 -20.82 14.21 -83.68
CA HIS A 93 -22.20 14.32 -83.21
C HIS A 93 -22.23 15.26 -82.01
N THR A 94 -23.15 16.23 -82.02
CA THR A 94 -23.57 16.95 -80.81
C THR A 94 -24.63 16.13 -80.08
N VAL A 95 -24.82 16.37 -78.78
CA VAL A 95 -25.85 15.68 -77.99
C VAL A 95 -27.23 15.84 -78.63
N GLU A 96 -27.49 17.00 -79.23
CA GLU A 96 -28.73 17.33 -79.95
C GLU A 96 -28.99 16.48 -81.20
N ASN A 97 -27.94 16.08 -81.94
CA ASN A 97 -28.06 15.42 -83.24
C ASN A 97 -27.72 13.92 -83.20
N ALA A 98 -27.45 13.38 -82.01
CA ALA A 98 -27.20 11.96 -81.84
C ALA A 98 -28.51 11.16 -81.83
N ASP A 99 -28.46 9.94 -82.38
CA ASP A 99 -29.58 8.99 -82.31
C ASP A 99 -29.87 8.65 -80.84
N ILE A 100 -31.14 8.79 -80.45
CA ILE A 100 -31.66 8.49 -79.11
C ILE A 100 -31.20 7.10 -78.64
N SER A 101 -31.21 6.10 -79.53
CA SER A 101 -30.76 4.73 -79.23
C SER A 101 -29.28 4.66 -78.83
N LEU A 102 -28.43 5.47 -79.46
CA LEU A 102 -27.00 5.56 -79.14
C LEU A 102 -26.77 6.26 -77.79
N ILE A 103 -27.54 7.31 -77.50
CA ILE A 103 -27.49 8.03 -76.22
C ILE A 103 -27.90 7.09 -75.08
N SER A 104 -29.02 6.38 -75.24
CA SER A 104 -29.52 5.40 -74.29
C SER A 104 -28.49 4.30 -74.01
N LYS A 105 -27.83 3.79 -75.05
CA LYS A 105 -26.76 2.79 -74.91
C LYS A 105 -25.57 3.35 -74.13
N GLU A 106 -25.15 4.58 -74.40
CA GLU A 106 -23.99 5.14 -73.72
C GLU A 106 -24.26 5.56 -72.27
N ILE A 107 -25.49 5.95 -71.93
CA ILE A 107 -25.93 6.10 -70.52
C ILE A 107 -25.74 4.77 -69.79
N LYS A 108 -26.26 3.66 -70.34
CA LYS A 108 -26.09 2.32 -69.74
C LYS A 108 -24.61 1.96 -69.58
N ASN A 109 -23.81 2.15 -70.63
CA ASN A 109 -22.37 1.86 -70.58
C ASN A 109 -21.64 2.70 -69.52
N SER A 110 -22.01 3.97 -69.36
CA SER A 110 -21.41 4.87 -68.37
C SER A 110 -21.73 4.41 -66.95
N LEU A 111 -22.97 4.00 -66.68
CA LEU A 111 -23.37 3.42 -65.40
C LEU A 111 -22.62 2.11 -65.10
N ILE A 112 -22.45 1.23 -66.10
CA ILE A 112 -21.65 0.00 -65.97
C ILE A 112 -20.20 0.33 -65.63
N ARG A 113 -19.58 1.30 -66.31
CA ARG A 113 -18.19 1.73 -66.03
C ARG A 113 -18.05 2.24 -64.60
N ILE A 114 -19.01 3.03 -64.12
CA ILE A 114 -19.04 3.50 -62.73
C ILE A 114 -19.14 2.33 -61.76
N GLY A 115 -20.09 1.41 -61.99
CA GLY A 115 -20.26 0.23 -61.14
C GLY A 115 -18.95 -0.56 -61.02
N LEU A 116 -18.29 -0.84 -62.15
CA LEU A 116 -17.01 -1.54 -62.18
C LEU A 116 -15.89 -0.77 -61.48
N LYS A 117 -15.84 0.57 -61.59
CA LYS A 117 -14.89 1.41 -60.84
C LYS A 117 -15.10 1.29 -59.33
N SER A 118 -16.36 1.30 -58.88
CA SER A 118 -16.70 1.17 -57.46
C SER A 118 -16.29 -0.19 -56.88
N LEU A 119 -16.37 -1.27 -57.67
CA LEU A 119 -15.96 -2.61 -57.20
C LEU A 119 -14.47 -2.68 -56.84
N LYS A 120 -13.60 -1.95 -57.56
CA LYS A 120 -12.16 -1.92 -57.25
C LYS A 120 -11.85 -1.35 -55.86
N SER A 121 -12.76 -0.55 -55.30
CA SER A 121 -12.60 0.03 -53.97
C SER A 121 -12.98 -0.95 -52.85
N ILE A 122 -13.69 -2.04 -53.16
CA ILE A 122 -14.17 -3.02 -52.17
C ILE A 122 -13.01 -3.75 -51.51
N ASP A 123 -11.99 -4.13 -52.26
CA ASP A 123 -10.81 -4.84 -51.70
C ASP A 123 -10.15 -4.00 -50.59
N SER A 124 -10.00 -2.70 -50.81
CA SER A 124 -9.47 -1.78 -49.80
C SER A 124 -10.37 -1.63 -48.57
N SER A 125 -11.69 -1.81 -48.73
CA SER A 125 -12.63 -1.82 -47.60
C SER A 125 -12.48 -3.09 -46.79
N ILE A 126 -12.38 -4.24 -47.45
CA ILE A 126 -12.20 -5.55 -46.80
C ILE A 126 -10.90 -5.56 -45.98
N GLU A 127 -9.82 -4.96 -46.48
CA GLU A 127 -8.56 -4.84 -45.73
C GLU A 127 -8.72 -3.98 -44.47
N LYS A 128 -9.44 -2.86 -44.57
CA LYS A 128 -9.75 -2.01 -43.40
C LYS A 128 -10.59 -2.75 -42.37
N ASP A 129 -11.59 -3.52 -42.80
CA ASP A 129 -12.44 -4.29 -41.89
C ASP A 129 -11.64 -5.38 -41.16
N LYS A 130 -10.70 -6.04 -41.84
CA LYS A 130 -9.76 -6.98 -41.20
C LYS A 130 -8.86 -6.28 -40.17
N PHE A 131 -8.36 -5.09 -40.51
CA PHE A 131 -7.53 -4.30 -39.60
C PHE A 131 -8.33 -3.87 -38.36
N ILE A 132 -9.55 -3.37 -38.54
CA ILE A 132 -10.48 -3.04 -37.45
C ILE A 132 -10.71 -4.26 -36.55
N SER A 133 -11.03 -5.41 -37.15
CA SER A 133 -11.24 -6.66 -36.41
C SER A 133 -10.01 -7.09 -35.59
N SER A 134 -8.80 -6.77 -36.07
CA SER A 134 -7.56 -7.05 -35.34
C SER A 134 -7.38 -6.12 -34.14
N LEU A 135 -7.65 -4.82 -34.32
CA LEU A 135 -7.60 -3.84 -33.24
C LEU A 135 -8.64 -4.12 -32.15
N GLU A 136 -9.85 -4.55 -32.51
CA GLU A 136 -10.89 -4.93 -31.56
C GLU A 136 -10.43 -6.08 -30.65
N LYS A 137 -9.72 -7.07 -31.20
CA LYS A 137 -9.15 -8.17 -30.41
C LYS A 137 -8.07 -7.68 -29.45
N GLU A 138 -7.21 -6.78 -29.89
CA GLU A 138 -6.15 -6.19 -29.07
C GLU A 138 -6.74 -5.37 -27.91
N ILE A 139 -7.76 -4.54 -28.19
CA ILE A 139 -8.50 -3.78 -27.18
C ILE A 139 -9.12 -4.73 -26.15
N TYR A 140 -9.70 -5.84 -26.59
CA TYR A 140 -10.29 -6.83 -25.69
C TYR A 140 -9.23 -7.47 -24.77
N SER A 141 -8.06 -7.84 -25.30
CA SER A 141 -6.96 -8.36 -24.48
C SER A 141 -6.44 -7.34 -23.48
N LEU A 142 -6.23 -6.08 -23.90
CA LEU A 142 -5.76 -5.00 -23.02
C LEU A 142 -6.78 -4.68 -21.91
N LYS A 143 -8.07 -4.85 -22.19
CA LYS A 143 -9.13 -4.68 -21.18
C LYS A 143 -9.06 -5.75 -20.10
N ILE A 144 -8.78 -7.01 -20.47
CA ILE A 144 -8.59 -8.09 -19.50
C ILE A 144 -7.36 -7.81 -18.65
N GLU A 145 -6.22 -7.48 -19.28
CA GLU A 145 -4.98 -7.19 -18.57
C GLU A 145 -5.15 -6.03 -17.57
N ASN A 146 -5.82 -4.95 -17.96
CA ASN A 146 -6.13 -3.83 -17.05
C ASN A 146 -6.98 -4.25 -15.85
N GLN A 147 -7.95 -5.15 -16.03
CA GLN A 147 -8.74 -5.66 -14.92
C GLN A 147 -7.90 -6.46 -13.94
N ASP A 148 -6.97 -7.28 -14.44
CA ASP A 148 -6.08 -8.06 -13.59
C ASP A 148 -5.06 -7.19 -12.86
N ILE A 149 -4.50 -6.17 -13.53
CA ILE A 149 -3.65 -5.16 -12.89
C ILE A 149 -4.40 -4.44 -11.78
N LYS A 150 -5.66 -4.05 -12.02
CA LYS A 150 -6.49 -3.37 -11.02
C LYS A 150 -6.69 -4.24 -9.77
N LYS A 151 -7.03 -5.51 -9.93
CA LYS A 151 -7.15 -6.46 -8.80
C LYS A 151 -5.85 -6.58 -8.00
N LYS A 152 -4.70 -6.65 -8.69
CA LYS A 152 -3.39 -6.68 -8.03
C LYS A 152 -3.15 -5.39 -7.24
N ASN A 153 -3.49 -4.24 -7.81
CA ASN A 153 -3.34 -2.95 -7.13
C ASN A 153 -4.21 -2.89 -5.85
N ASP A 154 -5.47 -3.31 -5.93
CA ASP A 154 -6.38 -3.36 -4.77
C ASP A 154 -5.80 -4.27 -3.66
N SER A 155 -5.20 -5.41 -4.02
CA SER A 155 -4.57 -6.32 -3.03
C SER A 155 -3.30 -5.72 -2.39
N LEU A 156 -2.53 -4.96 -3.16
CA LEU A 156 -1.34 -4.27 -2.66
C LEU A 156 -1.71 -3.13 -1.72
N GLU A 157 -2.78 -2.39 -2.02
CA GLU A 157 -3.31 -1.34 -1.15
C GLU A 157 -3.75 -1.91 0.21
N GLN A 158 -4.46 -3.04 0.23
CA GLN A 158 -4.82 -3.73 1.47
C GLN A 158 -3.60 -4.18 2.27
N THR A 159 -2.58 -4.70 1.59
CA THR A 159 -1.32 -5.11 2.24
C THR A 159 -0.59 -3.91 2.84
N LEU A 160 -0.58 -2.78 2.13
CA LEU A 160 0.02 -1.52 2.60
C LEU A 160 -0.68 -1.00 3.86
N GLU A 161 -2.02 -1.04 3.89
CA GLU A 161 -2.81 -0.63 5.04
C GLU A 161 -2.53 -1.52 6.27
N GLY A 162 -2.33 -2.83 6.04
CA GLY A 162 -1.85 -3.76 7.06
C GLY A 162 -0.50 -3.35 7.65
N PHE A 163 0.49 -3.04 6.81
CA PHE A 163 1.80 -2.58 7.28
C PHE A 163 1.76 -1.24 8.02
N VAL A 164 0.88 -0.31 7.63
CA VAL A 164 0.68 0.95 8.37
C VAL A 164 0.18 0.66 9.78
N SER A 165 -0.81 -0.23 9.91
CA SER A 165 -1.37 -0.64 11.20
C SER A 165 -0.32 -1.32 12.09
N GLU A 166 0.50 -2.21 11.52
CA GLU A 166 1.61 -2.86 12.24
C GLU A 166 2.65 -1.83 12.71
N LYS A 167 2.96 -0.83 11.89
CA LYS A 167 3.89 0.25 12.26
C LYS A 167 3.37 1.08 13.44
N GLU A 168 2.08 1.38 13.47
CA GLU A 168 1.47 2.08 14.60
C GLU A 168 1.57 1.28 15.91
N LEU A 169 1.34 -0.04 15.83
CA LEU A 169 1.54 -0.94 16.96
C LEU A 169 2.99 -0.92 17.45
N VAL A 170 3.97 -0.99 16.54
CA VAL A 170 5.39 -0.91 16.89
C VAL A 170 5.72 0.39 17.64
N ASN A 171 5.25 1.53 17.15
CA ASN A 171 5.46 2.81 17.83
C ASN A 171 4.86 2.83 19.25
N SER A 172 3.69 2.22 19.44
CA SER A 172 3.05 2.11 20.76
C SER A 172 3.83 1.22 21.73
N LEU A 173 4.41 0.13 21.20
CA LEU A 173 5.26 -0.77 21.97
C LEU A 173 6.58 -0.10 22.36
N GLU A 174 7.20 0.66 21.45
CA GLU A 174 8.40 1.46 21.75
C GLU A 174 8.13 2.47 22.87
N SER A 175 7.03 3.23 22.79
CA SER A 175 6.67 4.17 23.87
C SER A 175 6.44 3.47 25.21
N THR A 176 5.88 2.25 25.19
CA THR A 176 5.66 1.46 26.41
C THR A 176 6.99 0.96 26.97
N LEU A 177 7.91 0.52 26.11
CA LEU A 177 9.25 0.10 26.49
C LEU A 177 10.02 1.23 27.18
N ASP A 178 9.93 2.45 26.64
CA ASP A 178 10.56 3.64 27.23
C ASP A 178 10.03 3.92 28.64
N ARG A 179 8.71 3.82 28.84
CA ARG A 179 8.10 3.98 30.18
C ARG A 179 8.59 2.94 31.17
N ILE A 180 8.59 1.67 30.77
CA ILE A 180 9.06 0.56 31.61
C ILE A 180 10.54 0.76 31.97
N ASN A 181 11.36 1.25 31.05
CA ASN A 181 12.77 1.53 31.33
C ASN A 181 12.95 2.64 32.37
N VAL A 182 12.11 3.69 32.33
CA VAL A 182 12.11 4.74 33.36
C VAL A 182 11.72 4.16 34.72
N GLU A 183 10.59 3.43 34.80
CA GLU A 183 10.12 2.79 36.05
C GLU A 183 11.16 1.83 36.62
N LYS A 184 11.83 1.04 35.76
CA LYS A 184 12.92 0.16 36.17
C LYS A 184 14.05 0.92 36.84
N ASN A 185 14.50 2.02 36.23
CA ASN A 185 15.59 2.83 36.78
C ASN A 185 15.22 3.47 38.13
N GLU A 186 13.97 3.91 38.28
CA GLU A 186 13.45 4.44 39.54
C GLU A 186 13.47 3.37 40.65
N ILE A 187 12.98 2.16 40.34
CA ILE A 187 13.00 1.02 41.27
C ILE A 187 14.43 0.60 41.64
N GLU A 188 15.36 0.63 40.68
CA GLU A 188 16.78 0.33 40.94
C GLU A 188 17.41 1.37 41.89
N LEU A 189 17.08 2.65 41.72
CA LEU A 189 17.53 3.73 42.60
C LEU A 189 16.97 3.53 44.02
N GLU A 190 15.66 3.33 44.16
CA GLU A 190 15.00 3.11 45.45
C GLU A 190 15.58 1.87 46.17
N ASN A 191 15.78 0.77 45.46
CA ASN A 191 16.44 -0.41 46.02
C ASN A 191 17.86 -0.12 46.53
N SER A 192 18.61 0.72 45.82
CA SER A 192 19.96 1.11 46.25
C SER A 192 19.94 1.92 47.54
N GLU A 193 18.92 2.78 47.72
CA GLU A 193 18.73 3.61 48.91
C GLU A 193 18.30 2.76 50.11
N LEU A 194 17.30 1.89 49.92
CA LEU A 194 16.84 0.95 50.95
C LEU A 194 17.99 0.05 51.43
N LYS A 195 18.85 -0.41 50.52
CA LYS A 195 20.01 -1.24 50.87
C LYS A 195 21.03 -0.48 51.73
N LYS A 196 21.25 0.81 51.46
CA LYS A 196 22.08 1.67 52.32
C LYS A 196 21.44 1.85 53.70
N GLU A 197 20.13 2.05 53.75
CA GLU A 197 19.40 2.21 55.01
C GLU A 197 19.48 0.93 55.86
N ILE A 198 19.27 -0.25 55.25
CA ILE A 198 19.42 -1.55 55.90
C ILE A 198 20.83 -1.70 56.49
N ASN A 199 21.87 -1.47 55.69
CA ASN A 199 23.26 -1.56 56.18
C ASN A 199 23.53 -0.62 57.36
N SER A 200 22.96 0.60 57.33
CA SER A 200 23.11 1.55 58.44
C SER A 200 22.42 1.08 59.72
N LYS A 201 21.24 0.45 59.60
CA LYS A 201 20.51 -0.12 60.73
C LYS A 201 21.20 -1.36 61.28
N GLU A 202 21.74 -2.22 60.42
CA GLU A 202 22.54 -3.39 60.83
C GLU A 202 23.78 -2.98 61.64
N TYR A 203 24.48 -1.93 61.20
CA TYR A 203 25.59 -1.36 61.96
C TYR A 203 25.14 -0.86 63.34
N LYS A 204 24.01 -0.13 63.38
CA LYS A 204 23.43 0.37 64.64
C LYS A 204 23.04 -0.76 65.58
N ILE A 205 22.45 -1.84 65.06
CA ILE A 205 22.08 -3.03 65.84
C ILE A 205 23.35 -3.67 66.41
N SER A 206 24.38 -3.85 65.59
CA SER A 206 25.66 -4.42 66.03
C SER A 206 26.30 -3.60 67.15
N GLU A 207 26.27 -2.26 67.04
CA GLU A 207 26.73 -1.35 68.09
C GLU A 207 25.93 -1.52 69.39
N LEU A 208 24.59 -1.60 69.29
CA LEU A 208 23.72 -1.79 70.43
C LEU A 208 23.92 -3.16 71.11
N GLU A 209 24.12 -4.23 70.34
CA GLU A 209 24.41 -5.58 70.86
C GLU A 209 25.72 -5.62 71.65
N VAL A 210 26.76 -4.93 71.17
CA VAL A 210 28.03 -4.81 71.91
C VAL A 210 27.82 -4.04 73.21
N ARG A 211 27.15 -2.88 73.14
CA ARG A 211 26.84 -2.08 74.33
C ARG A 211 25.97 -2.82 75.34
N TYR A 212 25.01 -3.60 74.87
CA TYR A 212 24.15 -4.42 75.72
C TYR A 212 24.97 -5.48 76.45
N ARG A 213 25.85 -6.21 75.75
CA ARG A 213 26.76 -7.19 76.37
C ARG A 213 27.68 -6.56 77.41
N ASP A 214 28.23 -5.37 77.12
CA ASP A 214 29.06 -4.63 78.06
C ASP A 214 28.28 -4.21 79.32
N LEU A 215 27.03 -3.78 79.17
CA LEU A 215 26.17 -3.40 80.29
C LEU A 215 25.73 -4.60 81.11
N GLU A 216 25.37 -5.71 80.45
CA GLU A 216 25.03 -6.98 81.11
C GLU A 216 26.19 -7.46 81.99
N ALA A 217 27.42 -7.43 81.48
CA ALA A 217 28.61 -7.74 82.26
C ALA A 217 28.83 -6.79 83.45
N LYS A 218 28.57 -5.49 83.28
CA LYS A 218 28.75 -4.47 84.33
C LYS A 218 27.65 -4.50 85.40
N ILE A 219 26.41 -4.77 85.03
CA ILE A 219 25.25 -4.73 85.93
C ILE A 219 25.21 -5.99 86.81
N LEU A 220 25.54 -7.15 86.24
CA LEU A 220 25.43 -8.40 86.97
C LEU A 220 26.64 -8.70 87.87
N ASN A 221 27.71 -7.88 87.88
CA ASN A 221 28.95 -8.14 88.65
C ASN A 221 29.32 -9.64 88.63
N ILE A 222 29.34 -10.22 87.43
CA ILE A 222 29.62 -11.65 87.21
C ILE A 222 31.13 -11.82 87.24
N TYR A 223 31.62 -12.65 88.15
CA TYR A 223 33.03 -12.96 88.30
C TYR A 223 33.30 -14.40 87.87
N ASP A 224 34.21 -14.59 86.92
CA ASP A 224 34.66 -15.91 86.45
C ASP A 224 35.31 -16.71 87.59
N LEU A 225 34.71 -17.85 87.95
CA LEU A 225 35.12 -18.60 89.14
C LEU A 225 36.54 -19.15 89.00
N GLN A 226 36.90 -19.64 87.81
CA GLN A 226 38.21 -20.24 87.54
C GLN A 226 39.33 -19.20 87.66
N SER A 227 39.16 -18.04 87.05
CA SER A 227 40.14 -16.93 87.09
C SER A 227 40.31 -16.38 88.50
N TYR A 228 39.22 -16.26 89.27
CA TYR A 228 39.28 -15.76 90.64
C TYR A 228 39.81 -16.79 91.64
N TRP A 229 39.49 -18.07 91.46
CA TRP A 229 40.04 -19.15 92.29
C TRP A 229 41.55 -19.31 92.09
N ALA A 230 42.04 -19.25 90.85
CA ALA A 230 43.47 -19.32 90.54
C ALA A 230 44.29 -18.23 91.26
N LYS A 231 43.69 -17.07 91.59
CA LYS A 231 44.34 -16.02 92.39
C LYS A 231 44.40 -16.34 93.88
N VAL A 232 43.55 -17.25 94.38
CA VAL A 232 43.39 -17.57 95.80
C VAL A 232 44.07 -18.91 96.15
N SER A 233 44.03 -19.89 95.25
CA SER A 233 44.53 -21.25 95.47
C SER A 233 44.99 -21.90 94.16
N ASN A 234 45.92 -22.85 94.27
CA ASN A 234 46.46 -23.64 93.14
C ASN A 234 45.79 -25.02 93.00
N ASP A 235 44.67 -25.27 93.69
CA ASP A 235 43.92 -26.52 93.64
C ASP A 235 42.75 -26.41 92.64
N SER A 236 42.06 -27.52 92.37
CA SER A 236 40.83 -27.58 91.59
C SER A 236 39.78 -26.57 92.06
N SER A 237 39.10 -25.94 91.10
CA SER A 237 38.05 -24.94 91.35
C SER A 237 36.98 -25.49 92.30
N PRO A 238 36.44 -24.67 93.23
CA PRO A 238 35.39 -25.10 94.13
C PRO A 238 34.11 -25.45 93.38
N LYS A 239 33.40 -26.47 93.86
CA LYS A 239 32.08 -26.84 93.30
C LYS A 239 31.02 -25.87 93.81
N VAL A 240 29.94 -25.67 93.05
CA VAL A 240 28.82 -24.78 93.43
C VAL A 240 28.33 -25.02 94.85
N ASN A 241 28.20 -26.29 95.27
CA ASN A 241 27.75 -26.64 96.60
C ASN A 241 28.70 -26.16 97.72
N GLU A 242 30.00 -26.06 97.48
CA GLU A 242 30.95 -25.49 98.45
C GLU A 242 30.83 -23.97 98.52
N ILE A 243 30.55 -23.33 97.38
CA ILE A 243 30.35 -21.89 97.28
C ILE A 243 29.06 -21.48 97.98
N ILE A 244 27.96 -22.18 97.74
CA ILE A 244 26.67 -21.95 98.43
C ILE A 244 26.84 -22.07 99.94
N LYS A 245 27.52 -23.13 100.42
CA LYS A 245 27.79 -23.31 101.86
C LYS A 245 28.62 -22.17 102.44
N ALA A 246 29.65 -21.71 101.72
CA ALA A 246 30.47 -20.61 102.19
C ALA A 246 29.70 -19.27 102.21
N ILE A 247 28.78 -19.05 101.27
CA ILE A 247 27.87 -17.89 101.27
C ILE A 247 26.95 -17.95 102.50
N GLU A 248 26.33 -19.10 102.78
CA GLU A 248 25.48 -19.30 103.96
C GLU A 248 26.24 -19.05 105.27
N ILE A 249 27.46 -19.57 105.40
CA ILE A 249 28.29 -19.38 106.60
C ILE A 249 28.66 -17.91 106.80
N LEU A 250 28.96 -17.18 105.73
CA LEU A 250 29.32 -15.76 105.80
C LEU A 250 28.11 -14.84 105.95
N GLY A 251 26.88 -15.35 105.79
CA GLY A 251 25.65 -14.57 105.85
C GLY A 251 25.61 -13.45 104.81
N LEU A 252 26.15 -13.70 103.61
CA LEU A 252 26.24 -12.68 102.57
C LEU A 252 24.98 -12.70 101.70
N ASP A 253 24.24 -11.58 101.69
CA ASP A 253 23.08 -11.40 100.83
C ASP A 253 23.49 -10.99 99.40
N ARG A 254 22.68 -11.42 98.41
CA ARG A 254 22.83 -11.08 96.98
C ARG A 254 24.10 -11.65 96.32
N ILE A 255 24.54 -12.83 96.76
CA ILE A 255 25.58 -13.61 96.09
C ILE A 255 24.96 -14.91 95.59
N GLU A 256 25.11 -15.19 94.30
CA GLU A 256 24.63 -16.42 93.66
C GLU A 256 25.79 -17.08 92.89
N ALA A 257 25.82 -18.40 92.84
CA ALA A 257 26.91 -19.15 92.22
C ALA A 257 26.38 -20.19 91.23
N SER A 258 27.04 -20.24 90.07
CA SER A 258 26.95 -21.28 89.05
C SER A 258 28.28 -22.04 88.97
N ASP A 259 28.34 -23.13 88.22
CA ASP A 259 29.55 -23.96 88.07
C ASP A 259 30.73 -23.16 87.49
N ASP A 260 30.43 -22.16 86.66
CA ASP A 260 31.45 -21.37 85.95
C ASP A 260 31.64 -19.96 86.51
N PHE A 261 30.63 -19.40 87.20
CA PHE A 261 30.62 -17.99 87.61
C PHE A 261 30.06 -17.77 89.02
N ILE A 262 30.56 -16.75 89.70
CA ILE A 262 29.99 -16.22 90.95
C ILE A 262 29.49 -14.79 90.72
N VAL A 263 28.23 -14.57 90.99
CA VAL A 263 27.55 -13.28 90.96
C VAL A 263 27.65 -12.69 92.35
N ALA A 264 28.26 -11.52 92.51
CA ALA A 264 28.41 -10.91 93.83
C ALA A 264 28.34 -9.37 93.74
N PRO A 265 27.92 -8.65 94.79
CA PRO A 265 27.82 -7.19 94.73
C PRO A 265 29.17 -6.48 94.63
N SER A 266 30.28 -7.17 94.94
CA SER A 266 31.64 -6.64 94.82
C SER A 266 32.70 -7.75 94.72
N GLU A 267 33.86 -7.43 94.15
CA GLU A 267 35.01 -8.34 94.04
C GLU A 267 35.51 -8.81 95.41
N GLU A 268 35.45 -7.94 96.42
CA GLU A 268 35.82 -8.26 97.79
C GLU A 268 34.93 -9.36 98.39
N SER A 269 33.64 -9.35 98.04
CA SER A 269 32.68 -10.36 98.49
C SER A 269 33.00 -11.72 97.91
N VAL A 270 33.42 -11.79 96.63
CA VAL A 270 33.92 -13.02 96.00
C VAL A 270 35.15 -13.54 96.73
N TYR A 271 36.15 -12.71 97.00
CA TYR A 271 37.35 -13.17 97.71
C TYR A 271 37.06 -13.64 99.14
N LYS A 272 36.09 -13.04 99.85
CA LYS A 272 35.69 -13.52 101.19
C LYS A 272 35.15 -14.94 101.13
N VAL A 273 34.25 -15.21 100.18
CA VAL A 273 33.70 -16.56 99.95
C VAL A 273 34.80 -17.54 99.56
N LEU A 274 35.62 -17.22 98.56
CA LEU A 274 36.68 -18.11 98.09
C LEU A 274 37.76 -18.37 99.15
N LYS A 275 38.15 -17.37 99.96
CA LYS A 275 39.10 -17.56 101.07
C LYS A 275 38.53 -18.47 102.15
N LEU A 276 37.25 -18.36 102.47
CA LEU A 276 36.62 -19.26 103.44
C LEU A 276 36.65 -20.72 102.96
N ILE A 277 36.33 -20.95 101.69
CA ILE A 277 36.40 -22.29 101.08
C ILE A 277 37.84 -22.83 101.12
N LYS A 278 38.82 -21.98 100.76
CA LYS A 278 40.25 -22.35 100.86
C LYS A 278 40.63 -22.75 102.28
N MET A 279 40.30 -21.93 103.27
CA MET A 279 40.59 -22.21 104.68
C MET A 279 39.90 -23.49 105.15
N GLY A 280 38.65 -23.71 104.77
CA GLY A 280 37.92 -24.95 105.06
C GLY A 280 38.61 -26.18 104.47
N ARG A 281 39.03 -26.10 103.19
CA ARG A 281 39.76 -27.18 102.51
C ARG A 281 41.13 -27.45 103.12
N GLU A 282 41.85 -26.41 103.55
CA GLU A 282 43.14 -26.52 104.24
C GLU A 282 43.01 -27.14 105.64
N LEU A 283 41.95 -26.81 106.37
CA LEU A 283 41.64 -27.39 107.69
C LEU A 283 41.27 -28.87 107.64
N THR A 284 40.66 -29.33 106.54
CA THR A 284 40.34 -30.76 106.31
C THR A 284 41.49 -31.59 105.73
N LYS A 285 42.62 -30.95 105.37
CA LYS A 285 43.83 -31.64 104.85
C LYS A 285 44.84 -32.02 105.95
N ASN A 286 44.59 -31.66 107.21
CA ASN A 286 45.29 -32.14 108.41
C ASN A 286 44.42 -33.14 109.17
#